data_AF-A0A2M8DL02-F1
#
_entry.id   AF-A0A2M8DL02-F1
#
_cell.length_a   1.000
_cell.length_b   1.000
_cell.length_c   1.000
_cell.angle_alpha   90.00
_cell.angle_beta   90.00
_cell.angle_gamma   90.00
#
_symmetry.space_group_name_H-M   'P 1'
#
loop_
_entity.id
_entity.type
_entity.pdbx_description
1 polymer ?
#
loop_
_entity_poly.entity_id
_entity_poly.type
_entity_poly.pdbx_seq_one_letter_code
_entity_poly.pdbx_strand_id
1 'polypeptide(L)'
;MGKKNRKLLEKLIRPSGFYKQKAENISRLCEFIVENYKSLEKFLKQDLESCRRQLLKLPGVGPETADSILLYVGEFPIFVIDEYTRRFVKKHNLANKLSYDYLQQLFQQNLPNDVKVYQDFHAMIVLEGKPR
;
A
#
# COMPACT_ATOMS: atom_id res chain seq x y z
N MET A 1 0.61 17.47 -20.30
CA MET A 1 0.84 18.34 -19.12
C MET A 1 1.90 17.81 -18.13
N GLY A 2 2.48 16.60 -18.29
CA GLY A 2 3.26 15.93 -17.23
C GLY A 2 4.68 16.46 -16.92
N LYS A 3 5.48 16.92 -17.89
CA LYS A 3 6.92 17.21 -17.64
C LYS A 3 7.22 18.46 -16.80
N LYS A 4 6.37 19.51 -16.85
CA LYS A 4 6.58 20.75 -16.06
C LYS A 4 6.27 20.56 -14.57
N ASN A 5 5.38 19.63 -14.21
CA ASN A 5 4.97 19.39 -12.82
C ASN A 5 5.88 18.44 -12.05
N ARG A 6 6.68 17.58 -12.70
CA ARG A 6 7.53 16.61 -11.98
C ARG A 6 8.59 17.27 -11.10
N LYS A 7 9.31 18.27 -11.62
CA LYS A 7 10.33 19.00 -10.82
C LYS A 7 9.71 19.74 -9.62
N LEU A 8 8.48 20.23 -9.76
CA LEU A 8 7.76 20.85 -8.66
C LEU A 8 7.38 19.79 -7.62
N LEU A 9 6.83 18.65 -8.05
CA LEU A 9 6.49 17.54 -7.18
C LEU A 9 7.72 17.01 -6.42
N GLU A 10 8.85 16.82 -7.11
CA GLU A 10 10.13 16.43 -6.50
C GLU A 10 10.54 17.38 -5.35
N LYS A 11 10.36 18.69 -5.54
CA LYS A 11 10.65 19.69 -4.49
C LYS A 11 9.68 19.57 -3.32
N LEU A 12 8.37 19.42 -3.59
CA LEU A 12 7.33 19.33 -2.57
C LEU A 12 7.48 18.09 -1.70
N ILE A 13 7.88 16.95 -2.28
CA ILE A 13 8.01 15.68 -1.55
C ILE A 13 9.45 15.36 -1.13
N ARG A 14 10.39 16.31 -1.26
CA ARG A 14 11.80 16.15 -0.88
C ARG A 14 12.01 15.59 0.54
N PRO A 15 11.24 15.99 1.57
CA PRO A 15 11.41 15.46 2.93
C PRO A 15 11.14 13.95 3.06
N SER A 16 10.43 13.34 2.11
CA SER A 16 10.02 11.93 2.19
C SER A 16 11.11 10.91 1.84
N GLY A 17 12.30 11.35 1.43
CA GLY A 17 13.37 10.47 0.93
C GLY A 17 13.02 9.81 -0.41
N PHE A 18 14.03 9.41 -1.19
CA PHE A 18 13.87 8.84 -2.55
C PHE A 18 12.92 9.64 -3.47
N TYR A 19 12.83 10.95 -3.25
CA TYR A 19 11.77 11.82 -3.76
C TYR A 19 11.71 11.86 -5.30
N LYS A 20 12.84 11.67 -5.99
CA LYS A 20 12.88 11.60 -7.46
C LYS A 20 12.11 10.39 -7.98
N GLN A 21 12.36 9.21 -7.40
CA GLN A 21 11.66 7.98 -7.77
C GLN A 21 10.20 8.05 -7.34
N LYS A 22 9.90 8.58 -6.15
CA LYS A 22 8.53 8.77 -5.69
C LYS A 22 7.73 9.70 -6.61
N ALA A 23 8.32 10.83 -7.03
CA ALA A 23 7.65 11.77 -7.93
C ALA A 23 7.32 11.13 -9.29
N GLU A 24 8.25 10.34 -9.83
CA GLU A 24 8.02 9.56 -11.03
C GLU A 24 6.88 8.53 -10.85
N ASN A 25 6.92 7.73 -9.78
CA ASN A 25 5.92 6.70 -9.51
C ASN A 25 4.52 7.29 -9.29
N ILE A 26 4.42 8.39 -8.51
CA ILE A 26 3.16 9.12 -8.29
C ILE A 26 2.62 9.65 -9.61
N SER A 27 3.47 10.24 -10.46
CA SER A 27 3.03 10.80 -11.74
C SER A 27 2.46 9.70 -12.64
N ARG A 28 3.15 8.55 -12.72
CA ARG A 28 2.70 7.39 -13.50
C ARG A 28 1.39 6.80 -12.98
N LEU A 29 1.23 6.70 -11.66
CA LEU A 29 -0.01 6.24 -11.04
C LEU A 29 -1.18 7.16 -11.39
N CYS A 30 -0.99 8.48 -11.26
CA CYS A 30 -2.00 9.47 -11.60
C CYS A 30 -2.35 9.44 -13.10
N GLU A 31 -1.34 9.38 -13.98
CA GLU A 31 -1.54 9.27 -15.43
C GLU A 31 -2.33 8.00 -15.78
N PHE A 32 -1.93 6.84 -15.24
CA PHE A 32 -2.65 5.58 -15.42
C PHE A 32 -4.13 5.68 -15.01
N ILE A 33 -4.42 6.24 -13.82
CA ILE A 33 -5.80 6.37 -13.32
C ILE A 33 -6.61 7.33 -14.19
N VAL A 34 -6.06 8.50 -14.53
CA VAL A 34 -6.78 9.52 -15.30
C VAL A 34 -7.05 9.05 -16.73
N GLU A 35 -6.08 8.40 -17.37
CA GLU A 35 -6.22 7.92 -18.75
C GLU A 35 -7.25 6.80 -18.86
N ASN A 36 -7.19 5.81 -17.97
CA ASN A 36 -8.03 4.60 -18.05
C ASN A 36 -9.38 4.74 -17.33
N TYR A 37 -9.44 5.51 -16.24
CA TYR A 37 -10.61 5.55 -15.34
C TYR A 37 -11.18 6.94 -15.08
N LYS A 38 -10.51 8.01 -15.53
CA LYS A 38 -10.84 9.44 -15.31
C LYS A 38 -10.74 9.93 -13.87
N SER A 39 -10.89 9.06 -12.87
CA SER A 39 -10.87 9.39 -11.45
C SER A 39 -10.48 8.17 -10.62
N LEU A 40 -9.89 8.40 -9.44
CA LEU A 40 -9.55 7.34 -8.50
C LEU A 40 -10.80 6.56 -8.02
N GLU A 41 -11.91 7.25 -7.78
CA GLU A 41 -13.18 6.64 -7.38
C GLU A 41 -13.67 5.62 -8.42
N LYS A 42 -13.63 5.97 -9.72
CA LYS A 42 -13.98 5.03 -10.80
C LYS A 42 -13.02 3.86 -10.90
N PHE A 43 -11.73 4.07 -10.62
CA PHE A 43 -10.77 2.97 -10.56
C PHE A 43 -11.10 2.00 -9.41
N LEU A 44 -11.45 2.53 -8.23
CA LEU A 44 -11.76 1.75 -7.02
C LEU A 44 -13.16 1.11 -7.02
N LYS A 45 -14.03 1.41 -8.01
CA LYS A 45 -15.32 0.72 -8.19
C LYS A 45 -15.21 -0.71 -8.72
N GLN A 46 -14.01 -1.13 -9.13
CA GLN A 46 -13.77 -2.52 -9.53
C GLN A 46 -13.65 -3.43 -8.30
N ASP A 47 -13.60 -4.74 -8.52
CA ASP A 47 -13.29 -5.69 -7.46
C ASP A 47 -11.82 -5.57 -6.99
N LEU A 48 -11.58 -5.99 -5.75
CA LEU A 48 -10.27 -5.97 -5.09
C LEU A 48 -9.16 -6.58 -5.97
N GLU A 49 -9.39 -7.75 -6.54
CA GLU A 49 -8.39 -8.48 -7.32
C GLU A 49 -8.03 -7.74 -8.61
N SER A 50 -9.01 -7.14 -9.28
CA SER A 50 -8.78 -6.30 -10.44
C SER A 50 -7.96 -5.05 -10.11
N CYS A 51 -8.33 -4.32 -9.05
CA CYS A 51 -7.56 -3.15 -8.63
C CYS A 51 -6.13 -3.54 -8.25
N ARG A 52 -5.95 -4.59 -7.43
CA ARG A 52 -4.64 -5.06 -6.97
C ARG A 52 -3.74 -5.48 -8.11
N ARG A 53 -4.24 -6.31 -9.03
CA ARG A 53 -3.50 -6.78 -10.21
C ARG A 53 -3.04 -5.61 -11.08
N GLN A 54 -3.85 -4.55 -11.20
CA GLN A 54 -3.48 -3.37 -11.99
C GLN A 54 -2.45 -2.49 -11.28
N LEU A 55 -2.59 -2.28 -9.97
CA LEU A 55 -1.60 -1.54 -9.17
C LEU A 55 -0.23 -2.23 -9.22
N LEU A 56 -0.18 -3.55 -9.07
CA LEU A 56 1.07 -4.32 -9.09
C LEU A 56 1.79 -4.32 -10.46
N LYS A 57 1.11 -3.93 -11.54
CA LYS A 57 1.74 -3.74 -12.86
C LYS A 57 2.45 -2.40 -12.99
N LEU A 58 2.18 -1.45 -12.09
CA LEU A 58 2.78 -0.12 -12.16
C LEU A 58 4.22 -0.16 -11.62
N PRO A 59 5.20 0.41 -12.36
CA PRO A 59 6.57 0.46 -11.90
C PRO A 59 6.69 1.16 -10.54
N GLY A 60 7.33 0.48 -9.60
CA GLY A 60 7.58 1.01 -8.25
C GLY A 60 6.38 0.94 -7.30
N VAL A 61 5.32 0.21 -7.66
CA VAL A 61 4.24 -0.19 -6.76
C VAL A 61 4.42 -1.66 -6.41
N GLY A 62 4.88 -1.94 -5.19
CA GLY A 62 4.97 -3.30 -4.64
C GLY A 62 3.69 -3.70 -3.90
N PRO A 63 3.62 -4.96 -3.40
CA PRO A 63 2.46 -5.45 -2.63
C PRO A 63 2.08 -4.56 -1.45
N GLU A 64 3.07 -4.10 -0.67
CA GLU A 64 2.83 -3.20 0.47
C GLU A 64 2.13 -1.90 0.03
N THR A 65 2.64 -1.25 -1.02
CA THR A 65 2.05 -0.01 -1.53
C THR A 65 0.66 -0.24 -2.14
N ALA A 66 0.49 -1.31 -2.93
CA ALA A 66 -0.78 -1.64 -3.54
C ALA A 66 -1.85 -1.89 -2.47
N ASP A 67 -1.54 -2.74 -1.50
CA ASP A 67 -2.49 -3.13 -0.47
C ASP A 67 -2.74 -1.98 0.51
N SER A 68 -1.76 -1.09 0.74
CA SER A 68 -1.99 0.16 1.51
C SER A 68 -3.00 1.08 0.83
N ILE A 69 -2.91 1.27 -0.49
CA ILE A 69 -3.89 2.06 -1.25
C ILE A 69 -5.27 1.41 -1.16
N LEU A 70 -5.34 0.09 -1.34
CA LEU A 70 -6.60 -0.64 -1.33
C LEU A 70 -7.27 -0.66 0.04
N LEU A 71 -6.51 -0.84 1.11
CA LEU A 71 -7.03 -0.86 2.48
C LEU A 71 -7.45 0.53 2.96
N TYR A 72 -6.58 1.53 2.81
CA TYR A 72 -6.81 2.86 3.41
C TYR A 72 -7.60 3.82 2.52
N VAL A 73 -7.58 3.62 1.20
CA VAL A 73 -8.30 4.50 0.25
C VAL A 73 -9.44 3.77 -0.43
N GLY A 74 -9.23 2.51 -0.81
CA GLY A 74 -10.24 1.68 -1.46
C GLY A 74 -11.23 1.03 -0.49
N GLU A 75 -10.98 1.10 0.81
CA GLU A 75 -11.76 0.41 1.85
C GLU A 75 -11.99 -1.08 1.53
N PHE A 76 -11.00 -1.73 0.91
CA PHE A 76 -11.03 -3.17 0.70
C PHE A 76 -10.46 -3.89 1.92
N PRO A 77 -11.04 -5.02 2.34
CA PRO A 77 -10.51 -5.79 3.46
C PRO A 77 -9.33 -6.63 2.99
N ILE A 78 -8.17 -5.98 2.80
CA ILE A 78 -6.88 -6.60 2.49
C ILE A 78 -5.85 -6.18 3.53
N PHE A 79 -5.19 -7.15 4.15
CA PHE A 79 -4.26 -6.86 5.24
C PHE A 79 -2.87 -6.48 4.71
N VAL A 80 -2.31 -5.37 5.21
CA VAL A 80 -1.00 -4.85 4.77
C VAL A 80 0.14 -5.49 5.55
N ILE A 81 1.17 -5.95 4.83
CA ILE A 81 2.39 -6.50 5.44
C ILE A 81 3.58 -5.60 5.14
N ASP A 82 3.98 -4.77 6.11
CA ASP A 82 5.20 -3.97 6.05
C ASP A 82 6.32 -4.59 6.89
N GLU A 83 7.42 -3.85 7.04
CA GLU A 83 8.56 -4.27 7.87
C GLU A 83 8.22 -4.30 9.36
N TYR A 84 7.31 -3.46 9.85
CA TYR A 84 6.85 -3.51 11.25
C TYR A 84 6.05 -4.78 11.52
N THR A 85 5.17 -5.18 10.60
CA THR A 85 4.44 -6.46 10.68
C THR A 85 5.40 -7.65 10.69
N ARG A 86 6.44 -7.65 9.84
CA ARG A 86 7.47 -8.70 9.85
C ARG A 86 8.20 -8.76 11.20
N ARG A 87 8.56 -7.62 11.77
CA ARG A 87 9.23 -7.53 13.08
C ARG A 87 8.32 -7.99 14.20
N PHE A 88 7.05 -7.62 14.18
CA PHE A 88 6.04 -8.05 15.15
C PHE A 88 5.90 -9.58 15.14
N VAL A 89 5.72 -10.18 13.96
CA VAL A 89 5.63 -11.64 13.80
C VAL A 89 6.88 -12.35 14.32
N LYS A 90 8.08 -11.83 14.01
CA LYS A 90 9.36 -12.36 14.52
C LYS A 90 9.45 -12.26 16.04
N LYS A 91 9.15 -11.07 16.59
CA LYS A 91 9.28 -10.76 18.02
C LYS A 91 8.41 -11.70 18.88
N HIS A 92 7.22 -12.01 18.39
CA HIS A 92 6.23 -12.84 19.10
C HIS A 92 6.24 -14.31 18.64
N ASN A 93 7.20 -14.72 17.81
CA ASN A 93 7.32 -16.08 17.27
C ASN A 93 6.03 -16.62 16.62
N LEU A 94 5.29 -15.75 15.92
CA LEU A 94 3.98 -16.12 15.34
C LEU A 94 4.10 -16.97 14.08
N ALA A 95 5.23 -16.87 13.36
CA ALA A 95 5.51 -17.72 12.21
C ALA A 95 7.00 -17.77 11.85
N ASN A 96 7.41 -18.88 11.24
CA ASN A 96 8.77 -19.08 10.72
C ASN A 96 8.95 -18.51 9.30
N LYS A 97 7.89 -18.56 8.49
CA LYS A 97 7.88 -18.01 7.13
C LYS A 97 7.42 -16.56 7.18
N LEU A 98 8.14 -15.69 6.47
CA LEU A 98 7.91 -14.25 6.51
C LEU A 98 7.65 -13.64 5.13
N SER A 99 7.40 -14.43 4.09
CA SER A 99 7.07 -13.86 2.78
C SER A 99 5.77 -13.05 2.86
N TYR A 100 5.62 -12.02 2.02
CA TYR A 100 4.47 -11.11 2.04
C TYR A 100 3.14 -11.89 1.98
N ASP A 101 2.98 -12.72 0.94
CA ASP A 101 1.73 -13.46 0.70
C ASP A 101 1.37 -14.42 1.83
N TYR A 102 2.38 -15.05 2.44
CA TYR A 102 2.16 -15.98 3.55
C TYR A 102 1.68 -15.24 4.79
N LEU A 103 2.31 -14.11 5.14
CA LEU A 103 1.88 -13.32 6.29
C LEU A 103 0.51 -12.70 6.05
N GLN A 104 0.24 -12.18 4.85
CA GLN A 104 -1.08 -11.64 4.51
C GLN A 104 -2.18 -12.69 4.70
N GLN A 105 -1.96 -13.91 4.19
CA GLN A 105 -2.87 -15.03 4.41
C GLN A 105 -3.02 -15.36 5.90
N LEU A 106 -1.92 -15.41 6.66
CA LEU A 106 -1.94 -15.68 8.09
C LEU A 106 -2.84 -14.67 8.83
N PHE A 107 -2.68 -13.37 8.61
CA PHE A 107 -3.51 -12.36 9.27
C PHE A 107 -4.97 -12.43 8.80
N GLN A 108 -5.22 -12.52 7.50
CA GLN A 108 -6.61 -12.54 6.96
C GLN A 108 -7.39 -13.79 7.33
N GLN A 109 -6.73 -14.93 7.59
CA GLN A 109 -7.39 -16.15 8.06
C GLN A 109 -7.72 -16.13 9.54
N ASN A 110 -7.03 -15.31 10.34
CA ASN A 110 -7.13 -15.29 11.80
C ASN A 110 -7.77 -14.00 12.35
N LEU A 111 -8.11 -13.04 11.49
CA LEU A 111 -8.80 -11.82 11.84
C LEU A 111 -10.19 -11.78 11.19
N PRO A 112 -11.18 -11.10 11.80
CA PRO A 112 -12.43 -10.78 11.14
C PRO A 112 -12.19 -10.08 9.79
N ASN A 113 -12.92 -10.49 8.75
CA ASN A 113 -12.86 -9.89 7.43
C ASN A 113 -13.55 -8.51 7.41
N ASP A 114 -12.92 -7.54 8.05
CA ASP A 114 -13.44 -6.20 8.29
C ASP A 114 -12.34 -5.15 8.07
N VAL A 115 -12.67 -4.12 7.30
CA VAL A 115 -11.75 -3.06 6.89
C VAL A 115 -11.20 -2.31 8.09
N LYS A 116 -12.08 -2.00 9.05
CA LYS A 116 -11.71 -1.21 10.23
C LYS A 116 -10.79 -2.01 11.15
N VAL A 117 -11.08 -3.30 11.33
CA VAL A 117 -10.19 -4.22 12.06
C VAL A 117 -8.80 -4.26 11.43
N TYR A 118 -8.71 -4.38 10.10
CA TYR A 118 -7.42 -4.43 9.41
C TYR A 118 -6.65 -3.10 9.53
N GLN A 119 -7.33 -1.98 9.35
CA GLN A 119 -6.72 -0.65 9.49
C GLN A 119 -6.20 -0.40 10.91
N ASP A 120 -7.01 -0.71 11.93
CA ASP A 120 -6.68 -0.47 13.33
C ASP A 120 -5.55 -1.40 13.79
N PHE A 121 -5.61 -2.69 13.43
CA PHE A 121 -4.60 -3.65 13.84
C PHE A 121 -3.25 -3.38 13.17
N HIS A 122 -3.24 -3.06 11.87
CA HIS A 122 -2.02 -2.63 11.18
C HIS A 122 -1.44 -1.36 11.85
N ALA A 123 -2.26 -0.36 12.18
CA ALA A 123 -1.80 0.83 12.86
C ALA A 123 -1.21 0.54 14.25
N MET A 124 -1.82 -0.37 15.03
CA MET A 124 -1.30 -0.79 16.34
C MET A 124 0.07 -1.46 16.22
N ILE A 125 0.26 -2.34 15.23
CA ILE A 125 1.56 -2.98 14.95
C ILE A 125 2.63 -1.93 14.64
N VAL A 126 2.31 -0.95 13.79
CA VAL A 126 3.23 0.14 13.44
C VAL A 126 3.56 0.99 14.67
N LEU A 127 2.57 1.31 15.51
CA LEU A 127 2.78 2.07 16.75
C LEU A 127 3.65 1.33 17.77
N GLU A 128 3.47 0.00 17.90
CA GLU A 128 4.32 -0.82 18.76
C GLU A 128 5.78 -0.86 18.26
N GLY A 129 5.97 -0.95 16.94
CA GLY A 129 7.29 -1.11 16.32
C GLY A 129 8.10 0.18 16.18
N LYS A 130 7.46 1.35 16.26
CA LYS A 130 8.12 2.64 16.09
C LYS A 130 9.01 2.97 17.30
N PRO A 131 10.31 3.23 17.11
CA PRO A 131 11.18 3.66 18.22
C PRO A 131 10.67 4.98 18.80
N ARG A 132 10.71 5.10 20.13
CA ARG A 132 10.36 6.32 20.87
C ARG A 132 11.39 7.41 20.67
#